data_AF-A0A9E4J9K3-F1
#
_entry.id   AF-A0A9E4J9K3-F1
#
_cell.length_a   1.000
_cell.length_b   1.000
_cell.length_c   1.000
_cell.angle_alpha   90.00
_cell.angle_beta   90.00
_cell.angle_gamma   90.00
#
_symmetry.space_group_name_H-M   'P 1'
#
loop_
_entity.id
_entity.type
_entity.pdbx_description
1 polymer ?
#
loop_
_entity_poly.entity_id
_entity_poly.type
_entity_poly.pdbx_seq_one_letter_code
_entity_poly.pdbx_strand_id
1 'polypeptide(L)'
;MFIPDDARVRASAFTIAEQRRHSLRKKDNPDETWGHDAAAKEAAPKEPDLLDDQLSLFAALSAVPLDDQGRPLDEQRVFEDAGEEIPDLVGFGGEPATAPLETAWESIAPLPLPEPEPAPAPLPAGSPLARRRDLREKNSAIVRELVHLTGRRHADVNGDLNRKSGVKRISEASIRQLEKRLEAAQAWLRKL
;
A
#
# COMPACT_ATOMS: atom_id res chain seq x y z
N MET A 1 -16.04 1.90 -38.10
CA MET A 1 -14.78 2.30 -37.47
C MET A 1 -13.70 2.16 -38.53
N PHE A 2 -13.12 3.27 -39.00
CA PHE A 2 -12.05 3.27 -40.01
C PHE A 2 -10.70 3.20 -39.28
N ILE A 3 -9.93 2.15 -39.53
CA ILE A 3 -8.55 2.05 -39.04
C ILE A 3 -7.65 2.42 -40.22
N PRO A 4 -6.87 3.51 -40.14
CA PRO A 4 -5.92 3.88 -41.20
C PRO A 4 -4.90 2.76 -41.40
N ASP A 5 -4.51 2.53 -42.66
CA ASP A 5 -3.52 1.52 -43.05
C ASP A 5 -2.11 1.96 -42.62
N ASP A 6 -1.82 1.78 -41.33
CA ASP A 6 -0.51 2.05 -40.73
C ASP A 6 0.46 0.90 -41.07
N ALA A 7 1.58 1.24 -41.71
CA ALA A 7 2.63 0.32 -42.09
C ALA A 7 3.17 -0.50 -40.90
N ARG A 8 3.18 0.07 -39.68
CA ARG A 8 3.63 -0.61 -38.46
C ARG A 8 2.69 -1.73 -38.06
N VAL A 9 1.39 -1.46 -38.19
CA VAL A 9 0.32 -2.46 -37.93
C VAL A 9 0.39 -3.55 -38.98
N ARG A 10 0.65 -3.20 -40.25
CA ARG A 10 0.81 -4.19 -41.33
C ARG A 10 2.00 -5.12 -41.11
N ALA A 11 3.14 -4.58 -40.68
CA ALA A 11 4.34 -5.35 -40.37
C ALA A 11 4.11 -6.35 -39.22
N SER A 12 3.30 -5.95 -38.23
CA SER A 12 3.02 -6.76 -37.03
C SER A 12 1.72 -7.56 -37.15
N ALA A 13 0.97 -7.45 -38.25
CA ALA A 13 -0.36 -8.04 -38.37
C ALA A 13 -0.33 -9.56 -38.23
N PHE A 14 0.70 -10.20 -38.82
CA PHE A 14 0.87 -11.64 -38.77
C PHE A 14 1.22 -12.13 -37.35
N THR A 15 2.12 -11.44 -36.66
CA THR A 15 2.51 -11.81 -35.28
C THR A 15 1.36 -11.60 -34.30
N ILE A 16 0.60 -10.51 -34.44
CA ILE A 16 -0.62 -10.25 -33.65
C ILE A 16 -1.68 -11.32 -33.92
N ALA A 17 -1.86 -11.74 -35.18
CA ALA A 17 -2.79 -12.81 -35.52
C ALA A 17 -2.36 -14.16 -34.93
N GLU A 18 -1.06 -14.48 -34.98
CA GLU A 18 -0.48 -15.70 -34.37
C GLU A 18 -0.66 -15.71 -32.85
N GLN A 19 -0.40 -14.58 -32.17
CA GLN A 19 -0.62 -14.41 -30.72
C GLN A 19 -2.10 -14.50 -30.33
N ARG A 20 -3.01 -14.05 -31.19
CA ARG A 20 -4.45 -14.22 -30.98
C ARG A 20 -4.93 -15.62 -31.27
N ARG A 21 -4.14 -16.42 -31.99
CA ARG A 21 -4.40 -17.83 -32.29
C ARG A 21 -3.91 -18.76 -31.20
N HIS A 22 -3.77 -18.29 -29.97
CA HIS A 22 -3.67 -19.19 -28.82
C HIS A 22 -5.07 -19.78 -28.57
N SER A 23 -5.25 -21.03 -29.01
CA SER A 23 -6.49 -21.78 -28.78
C SER A 23 -6.63 -22.06 -27.28
N LEU A 24 -7.51 -21.33 -26.60
CA LEU A 24 -7.98 -21.74 -25.28
C LEU A 24 -8.85 -22.98 -25.48
N ARG A 25 -8.25 -24.18 -25.44
CA ARG A 25 -9.01 -25.41 -25.30
C ARG A 25 -9.70 -25.38 -23.95
N LYS A 26 -11.03 -25.47 -23.94
CA LYS A 26 -11.77 -25.72 -22.70
C LYS A 26 -11.34 -27.11 -22.20
N LYS A 27 -10.77 -27.16 -21.00
CA LYS A 27 -10.33 -28.40 -20.38
C LYS A 27 -11.58 -29.13 -19.88
N ASP A 28 -11.95 -30.24 -20.50
CA ASP A 28 -13.15 -31.03 -20.16
C ASP A 28 -12.92 -31.97 -18.96
N ASN A 29 -11.94 -31.69 -18.10
CA ASN A 29 -11.67 -32.51 -16.92
C ASN A 29 -12.33 -31.87 -15.68
N PRO A 30 -13.50 -32.33 -15.21
CA PRO A 30 -14.14 -31.80 -14.00
C PRO A 30 -13.38 -32.15 -12.71
N ASP A 31 -12.42 -33.08 -12.77
CA ASP A 31 -11.66 -33.56 -11.60
C ASP A 31 -10.33 -32.83 -11.39
N GLU A 32 -9.86 -32.07 -12.39
CA GLU A 32 -8.82 -31.05 -12.17
C GLU A 32 -9.47 -29.74 -11.74
N THR A 33 -10.19 -29.81 -10.62
CA THR A 33 -10.25 -28.65 -9.75
C THR A 33 -8.81 -28.23 -9.48
N TRP A 34 -8.57 -26.92 -9.50
CA TRP A 34 -7.36 -26.34 -8.94
C TRP A 34 -7.37 -26.59 -7.43
N GLY A 35 -7.18 -27.86 -7.08
CA GLY A 35 -7.09 -28.41 -5.75
C GLY A 35 -5.78 -27.90 -5.21
N HIS A 36 -5.87 -26.94 -4.31
CA HIS A 36 -4.86 -26.82 -3.28
C HIS A 36 -4.93 -28.09 -2.42
N ASP A 37 -4.34 -29.17 -2.93
CA ASP A 37 -3.90 -30.28 -2.13
C ASP A 37 -2.76 -29.77 -1.28
N ALA A 38 -3.12 -29.29 -0.09
CA ALA A 38 -2.21 -28.80 0.93
C ALA A 38 -1.23 -29.89 1.43
N ALA A 39 -1.35 -31.13 0.94
CA ALA A 39 -0.51 -32.27 1.30
C ALA A 39 0.65 -32.53 0.31
N ALA A 40 0.67 -31.93 -0.88
CA ALA A 40 1.74 -32.15 -1.88
C ALA A 40 2.85 -31.08 -1.85
N LYS A 41 2.86 -30.20 -0.83
CA LYS A 41 3.81 -29.07 -0.74
C LYS A 41 5.15 -29.39 -0.08
N GLU A 42 5.37 -30.59 0.43
CA GLU A 42 6.63 -30.93 1.11
C GLU A 42 7.77 -31.36 0.17
N ALA A 43 7.55 -31.41 -1.14
CA ALA A 43 8.58 -31.83 -2.10
C ALA A 43 8.66 -30.95 -3.36
N ALA A 44 8.39 -29.65 -3.25
CA ALA A 44 8.80 -28.73 -4.30
C ALA A 44 10.33 -28.54 -4.20
N PRO A 45 11.12 -28.90 -5.23
CA PRO A 45 12.51 -28.48 -5.26
C PRO A 45 12.52 -26.95 -5.19
N LYS A 46 13.25 -26.39 -4.22
CA LYS A 46 13.47 -24.95 -4.08
C LYS A 46 13.86 -24.44 -5.47
N GLU A 47 12.97 -23.68 -6.13
CA GLU A 47 13.33 -23.02 -7.38
C GLU A 47 14.62 -22.25 -7.10
N PRO A 48 15.66 -22.37 -7.93
CA PRO A 48 16.91 -21.66 -7.68
C PRO A 48 16.58 -20.17 -7.55
N ASP A 49 17.25 -19.51 -6.61
CA ASP A 49 17.11 -18.11 -6.19
C ASP A 49 17.44 -17.10 -7.34
N LEU A 50 17.11 -17.41 -8.59
CA LEU A 50 17.36 -16.64 -9.81
C LEU A 50 16.75 -15.24 -9.76
N LEU A 51 15.64 -15.07 -9.04
CA LEU A 51 15.03 -13.75 -8.83
C LEU A 51 15.84 -12.92 -7.83
N ASP A 52 16.38 -13.53 -6.77
CA ASP A 52 17.22 -12.82 -5.79
C ASP A 52 18.61 -12.52 -6.38
N ASP A 53 19.15 -13.40 -7.22
CA ASP A 53 20.36 -13.14 -8.00
C ASP A 53 20.14 -11.99 -9.01
N GLN A 54 18.97 -11.91 -9.63
CA GLN A 54 18.61 -10.80 -10.53
C GLN A 54 18.41 -9.48 -9.80
N LEU A 55 17.85 -9.50 -8.59
CA LEU A 55 17.70 -8.30 -7.75
C LEU A 55 19.06 -7.82 -7.20
N SER A 56 20.00 -8.75 -6.98
CA SER A 56 21.38 -8.43 -6.58
C SER A 56 22.13 -7.61 -7.63
N LEU A 57 21.79 -7.72 -8.92
CA LEU A 57 22.37 -6.91 -10.00
C LEU A 57 22.03 -5.41 -9.90
N PHE A 58 20.93 -5.08 -9.21
CA PHE A 58 20.47 -3.70 -9.04
C PHE A 58 20.75 -3.13 -7.64
N ALA A 59 21.49 -3.86 -6.80
CA ALA A 59 21.86 -3.39 -5.46
C ALA A 59 22.88 -2.23 -5.55
N ALA A 60 22.60 -1.11 -4.89
CA ALA A 60 23.53 0.00 -4.80
C ALA A 60 24.73 -0.38 -3.90
N LEU A 61 25.95 -0.37 -4.45
CA LEU A 61 27.17 -0.73 -3.74
C LEU A 61 27.63 0.37 -2.76
N SER A 62 27.46 1.64 -3.13
CA SER A 62 27.79 2.80 -2.28
C SER A 62 27.15 4.08 -2.84
N ALA A 63 26.81 5.02 -1.97
CA ALA A 63 26.43 6.39 -2.35
C ALA A 63 27.20 7.39 -1.48
N VAL A 64 27.79 8.42 -2.10
CA VAL A 64 28.50 9.51 -1.42
C VAL A 64 27.88 10.83 -1.91
N PRO A 65 27.38 11.70 -1.01
CA PRO A 65 26.87 13.01 -1.40
C PRO A 65 28.00 13.88 -1.95
N LEU A 66 27.72 14.62 -3.02
CA LEU A 66 28.64 15.55 -3.64
C LEU A 66 28.11 16.98 -3.53
N ASP A 67 29.02 17.96 -3.43
CA ASP A 67 28.70 19.38 -3.50
C ASP A 67 28.46 19.85 -4.96
N ASP A 68 28.18 21.15 -5.13
CA ASP A 68 28.00 21.81 -6.42
C ASP A 68 29.26 21.80 -7.31
N GLN A 69 30.42 21.49 -6.72
CA GLN A 69 31.71 21.36 -7.39
C GLN A 69 32.13 19.88 -7.59
N GLY A 70 31.25 18.93 -7.29
CA GLY A 70 31.47 17.49 -7.49
C GLY A 70 32.44 16.84 -6.50
N ARG A 71 32.70 17.46 -5.35
CA ARG A 71 33.57 16.94 -4.30
C ARG A 71 32.75 16.23 -3.22
N PRO A 72 33.28 15.18 -2.56
CA PRO A 72 32.60 14.56 -1.42
C PRO A 72 32.24 15.59 -0.36
N LEU A 73 30.97 15.63 0.02
CA LEU A 73 30.48 16.56 1.02
C LEU A 73 31.00 16.14 2.41
N ASP A 74 32.00 16.85 2.92
CA ASP A 74 32.48 16.71 4.30
C ASP A 74 31.45 17.34 5.25
N GLU A 75 30.39 16.59 5.55
CA GLU A 75 29.45 16.98 6.60
C GLU A 75 30.10 16.78 7.97
N GLN A 76 30.78 17.82 8.45
CA GLN A 76 31.01 18.00 9.87
C GLN A 76 29.61 18.02 10.52
N ARG A 77 29.20 16.93 11.18
CA ARG A 77 27.85 16.79 11.78
C ARG A 77 27.57 17.99 12.68
N VAL A 78 26.78 18.95 12.19
CA VAL A 78 26.32 20.13 12.94
C VAL A 78 25.14 19.72 13.84
N PHE A 79 25.38 18.76 14.73
CA PHE A 79 24.41 18.38 15.76
C PHE A 79 25.00 18.45 17.17
N GLU A 80 26.01 19.31 17.37
CA GLU A 80 26.47 19.71 18.69
C GLU A 80 26.37 21.24 18.82
N ASP A 81 25.26 21.65 19.44
CA ASP A 81 25.07 22.84 20.28
C ASP A 81 25.75 24.16 19.84
N ALA A 82 25.10 24.85 18.90
CA ALA A 82 25.12 26.31 18.86
C ALA A 82 23.74 26.79 18.39
N GLY A 83 23.04 27.52 19.26
CA GLY A 83 21.73 28.11 18.99
C GLY A 83 21.80 29.23 17.96
N GLU A 84 22.11 28.89 16.71
CA GLU A 84 21.94 29.78 15.56
C GLU A 84 20.58 29.49 14.92
N GLU A 85 19.75 30.53 14.89
CA GLU A 85 18.43 30.51 14.29
C GLU A 85 18.54 30.19 12.79
N ILE A 86 17.85 29.14 12.36
CA ILE A 86 17.70 28.76 10.96
C ILE A 86 16.97 29.93 10.25
N PRO A 87 17.61 30.64 9.30
CA PRO A 87 16.91 31.66 8.54
C PRO A 87 15.86 30.95 7.68
N ASP A 88 14.58 31.28 7.92
CA ASP A 88 13.36 30.81 7.22
C ASP A 88 12.50 29.73 7.92
N LEU A 89 12.70 29.44 9.22
CA LEU A 89 11.69 28.72 10.00
C LEU A 89 10.65 29.71 10.57
N VAL A 90 9.57 29.94 9.82
CA VAL A 90 8.46 30.81 10.25
C VAL A 90 7.72 30.18 11.44
N GLY A 91 8.15 30.53 12.66
CA GLY A 91 7.40 30.33 13.88
C GLY A 91 6.13 31.19 13.87
N PHE A 92 4.99 30.56 14.10
CA PHE A 92 3.72 31.26 14.35
C PHE A 92 3.84 32.14 15.61
N GLY A 93 4.06 33.44 15.42
CA GLY A 93 3.85 34.44 16.48
C GLY A 93 4.90 35.53 16.51
N GLY A 94 4.63 36.63 15.80
CA GLY A 94 5.42 37.85 15.90
C GLY A 94 5.15 38.77 14.72
N GLU A 95 4.69 39.99 15.01
CA GLU A 95 4.08 40.97 14.11
C GLU A 95 4.80 41.22 12.77
N PRO A 96 4.07 41.42 11.65
CA PRO A 96 4.71 41.75 10.38
C PRO A 96 5.12 43.23 10.34
N ALA A 97 6.41 43.49 10.57
CA ALA A 97 7.02 44.78 10.27
C ALA A 97 7.16 44.95 8.74
N THR A 98 6.60 46.06 8.28
CA THR A 98 6.48 46.54 6.90
C THR A 98 7.81 46.96 6.25
N ALA A 99 8.09 46.52 5.02
CA ALA A 99 8.71 47.33 3.95
C ALA A 99 8.65 46.60 2.57
N PRO A 100 8.59 47.33 1.44
CA PRO A 100 7.71 46.98 0.33
C PRO A 100 8.43 46.28 -0.83
N LEU A 101 7.83 45.21 -1.34
CA LEU A 101 8.14 44.67 -2.65
C LEU A 101 7.31 45.44 -3.69
N GLU A 102 7.91 46.44 -4.33
CA GLU A 102 7.30 47.10 -5.48
C GLU A 102 7.20 46.10 -6.65
N THR A 103 6.02 45.50 -6.77
CA THR A 103 5.60 44.83 -8.00
C THR A 103 4.24 45.39 -8.34
N ALA A 104 4.23 46.23 -9.37
CA ALA A 104 3.05 46.88 -9.92
C ALA A 104 2.03 45.83 -10.39
N TRP A 105 1.08 45.51 -9.53
CA TRP A 105 -0.19 44.92 -9.90
C TRP A 105 -1.17 46.07 -10.07
N GLU A 106 -1.53 46.36 -11.31
CA GLU A 106 -2.57 47.33 -11.65
C GLU A 106 -3.84 47.02 -10.85
N SER A 107 -4.37 48.04 -10.18
CA SER A 107 -5.52 47.97 -9.28
C SER A 107 -6.76 47.43 -9.99
N ILE A 108 -6.98 46.13 -9.93
CA ILE A 108 -8.28 45.52 -10.18
C ILE A 108 -9.12 45.76 -8.92
N ALA A 109 -10.25 46.45 -9.07
CA ALA A 109 -11.21 46.68 -8.00
C ALA A 109 -11.52 45.35 -7.27
N PRO A 110 -11.58 45.33 -5.92
CA PRO A 110 -11.80 44.09 -5.19
C PRO A 110 -13.16 43.52 -5.57
N LEU A 111 -13.15 42.36 -6.21
CA LEU A 111 -14.35 41.54 -6.36
C LEU A 111 -14.85 41.22 -4.95
N PRO A 112 -16.16 41.33 -4.66
CA PRO A 112 -16.69 40.94 -3.37
C PRO A 112 -16.35 39.46 -3.14
N LEU A 113 -15.58 39.19 -2.09
CA LEU A 113 -15.22 37.84 -1.67
C LEU A 113 -16.53 37.10 -1.34
N PRO A 114 -16.79 35.91 -1.93
CA PRO A 114 -17.90 35.08 -1.49
C PRO A 114 -17.68 34.74 -0.01
N GLU A 115 -18.78 34.75 0.77
CA GLU A 115 -18.75 34.39 2.18
C GLU A 115 -18.02 33.05 2.36
N PRO A 116 -17.13 32.92 3.37
CA PRO A 116 -16.38 31.69 3.58
C PRO A 116 -17.37 30.54 3.78
N GLU A 117 -17.34 29.57 2.86
CA GLU A 117 -18.10 28.34 3.02
C GLU A 117 -17.78 27.72 4.39
N PRO A 118 -18.80 27.16 5.09
CA PRO A 118 -18.58 26.50 6.37
C PRO A 118 -17.48 25.45 6.22
N ALA A 119 -16.53 25.47 7.16
CA ALA A 119 -15.34 24.63 7.14
C ALA A 119 -15.71 23.18 6.79
N PRO A 120 -14.98 22.54 5.84
CA PRO A 120 -15.26 21.17 5.45
C PRO A 120 -15.20 20.27 6.69
N ALA A 121 -16.24 19.46 6.87
CA ALA A 121 -16.29 18.50 7.97
C ALA A 121 -15.00 17.65 7.98
N PRO A 122 -14.46 17.32 9.18
CA PRO A 122 -13.22 16.57 9.29
C PRO A 122 -13.32 15.27 8.49
N LEU A 123 -12.40 15.10 7.53
CA LEU A 123 -12.32 13.91 6.69
C LEU A 123 -12.28 12.66 7.59
N PRO A 124 -13.09 11.63 7.32
CA PRO A 124 -13.06 10.42 8.12
C PRO A 124 -11.65 9.82 8.08
N ALA A 125 -11.09 9.57 9.26
CA ALA A 125 -9.75 9.02 9.43
C ALA A 125 -9.62 7.66 8.71
N GLY A 126 -8.89 7.66 7.59
CA GLY A 126 -8.45 6.46 6.88
C GLY A 126 -9.36 5.97 5.75
N SER A 127 -8.74 5.53 4.64
CA SER A 127 -9.46 4.92 3.52
C SER A 127 -10.12 3.59 3.94
N PRO A 128 -11.25 3.19 3.31
CA PRO A 128 -11.90 1.91 3.59
C PRO A 128 -10.98 0.68 3.41
N LEU A 129 -9.96 0.81 2.56
CA LEU A 129 -8.95 -0.21 2.34
C LEU A 129 -7.98 -0.30 3.52
N ALA A 130 -7.50 0.83 4.03
CA ALA A 130 -6.68 0.88 5.24
C ALA A 130 -7.42 0.25 6.42
N ARG A 131 -8.69 0.63 6.64
CA ARG A 131 -9.53 0.06 7.70
C ARG A 131 -9.67 -1.47 7.60
N ARG A 132 -9.83 -2.04 6.39
CA ARG A 132 -9.85 -3.51 6.21
C ARG A 132 -8.51 -4.15 6.56
N ARG A 133 -7.39 -3.53 6.20
CA ARG A 133 -6.05 -4.02 6.53
C ARG A 133 -5.88 -4.08 8.04
N ASP A 134 -6.17 -2.98 8.74
CA ASP A 134 -5.99 -2.87 10.18
C ASP A 134 -6.87 -3.86 10.94
N LEU A 135 -8.11 -4.08 10.48
CA LEU A 135 -8.99 -5.09 11.06
C LEU A 135 -8.47 -6.52 10.87
N ARG A 136 -7.85 -6.84 9.72
CA ARG A 136 -7.23 -8.16 9.50
C ARG A 136 -6.03 -8.37 10.41
N GLU A 137 -5.23 -7.34 10.60
CA GLU A 137 -4.08 -7.38 11.49
C GLU A 137 -4.50 -7.59 12.95
N LYS A 138 -5.46 -6.80 13.45
CA LYS A 138 -6.06 -6.98 14.79
C LYS A 138 -6.64 -8.37 14.99
N ASN A 139 -7.40 -8.87 14.01
CA ASN A 139 -7.91 -10.24 14.06
C ASN A 139 -6.79 -11.28 14.15
N SER A 140 -5.71 -11.11 13.38
CA SER A 140 -4.58 -12.05 13.36
C SER A 140 -3.76 -12.00 14.66
N ALA A 141 -3.68 -10.84 15.31
CA ALA A 141 -3.05 -10.69 16.62
C ALA A 141 -3.83 -11.47 17.70
N ILE A 142 -5.15 -11.28 17.79
CA ILE A 142 -5.98 -11.98 18.78
C ILE A 142 -6.01 -13.49 18.51
N VAL A 143 -6.00 -13.92 17.25
CA VAL A 143 -5.92 -15.36 16.92
C VAL A 143 -4.60 -15.97 17.42
N ARG A 144 -3.48 -15.26 17.28
CA ARG A 144 -2.19 -15.72 17.83
C ARG A 144 -2.28 -15.88 19.34
N GLU A 145 -2.83 -14.88 20.03
CA GLU A 145 -3.02 -14.91 21.48
C GLU A 145 -3.93 -16.06 21.93
N LEU A 146 -5.06 -16.27 21.25
CA LEU A 146 -5.97 -17.39 21.52
C LEU A 146 -5.27 -18.75 21.34
N VAL A 147 -4.43 -18.91 20.31
CA VAL A 147 -3.67 -20.14 20.09
C VAL A 147 -2.65 -20.35 21.21
N HIS A 148 -1.94 -19.31 21.63
CA HIS A 148 -1.01 -19.39 22.74
C HIS A 148 -1.69 -19.78 24.06
N LEU A 149 -2.86 -19.22 24.37
CA LEU A 149 -3.57 -19.51 25.61
C LEU A 149 -4.30 -20.85 25.60
N THR A 150 -4.89 -21.24 24.47
CA THR A 150 -5.69 -22.48 24.38
C THR A 150 -4.89 -23.71 23.97
N GLY A 151 -3.68 -23.54 23.43
CA GLY A 151 -2.86 -24.63 22.86
C GLY A 151 -3.45 -25.26 21.59
N ARG A 152 -4.56 -24.72 21.04
CA ARG A 152 -5.20 -25.23 19.82
C ARG A 152 -4.45 -24.77 18.58
N ARG A 153 -4.55 -25.52 17.48
CA ARG A 153 -3.91 -25.13 16.22
C ARG A 153 -4.58 -23.90 15.62
N HIS A 154 -3.82 -23.07 14.91
CA HIS A 154 -4.34 -21.88 14.21
C HIS A 154 -5.51 -22.19 13.28
N ALA A 155 -5.48 -23.33 12.58
CA ALA A 155 -6.55 -23.74 11.68
C ALA A 155 -7.88 -23.96 12.41
N ASP A 156 -7.84 -24.60 13.58
CA ASP A 156 -9.03 -24.91 14.38
C ASP A 156 -9.66 -23.61 14.92
N VAL A 157 -8.84 -22.71 15.49
CA VAL A 157 -9.30 -21.40 15.99
C VAL A 157 -9.87 -20.53 14.86
N ASN A 158 -9.19 -20.49 13.72
CA ASN A 158 -9.66 -19.74 12.55
C ASN A 158 -10.97 -20.30 12.00
N GLY A 159 -11.12 -21.62 11.94
CA GLY A 159 -12.36 -22.29 11.51
C GLY A 159 -13.54 -21.93 12.40
N ASP A 160 -13.36 -21.97 13.71
CA ASP A 160 -14.40 -21.61 14.69
C ASP A 160 -14.80 -20.13 14.59
N LEU A 161 -13.82 -19.22 14.46
CA LEU A 161 -14.09 -17.79 14.29
C LEU A 161 -14.76 -17.48 12.95
N ASN A 162 -14.34 -18.13 11.87
CA ASN A 162 -14.94 -17.97 10.55
C ASN A 162 -16.40 -18.44 10.54
N ARG A 163 -16.70 -19.56 11.21
CA ARG A 163 -18.07 -20.07 11.38
C ARG A 163 -18.95 -19.09 12.18
N LYS A 164 -18.42 -18.52 13.27
CA LYS A 164 -19.15 -17.55 14.12
C LYS A 164 -19.38 -16.20 13.41
N SER A 165 -18.44 -15.76 12.59
CA SER A 165 -18.50 -14.48 11.87
C SER A 165 -19.14 -14.56 10.48
N GLY A 166 -19.35 -15.77 9.94
CA GLY A 166 -19.89 -15.98 8.59
C GLY A 166 -18.90 -15.64 7.48
N VAL A 167 -17.60 -15.75 7.75
CA VAL A 167 -16.52 -15.47 6.79
C VAL A 167 -16.10 -16.76 6.10
N LYS A 168 -16.18 -16.80 4.75
CA LYS A 168 -15.60 -17.90 3.96
C LYS A 168 -14.08 -17.74 3.82
N ARG A 169 -13.63 -16.54 3.42
CA ARG A 169 -12.22 -16.18 3.24
C ARG A 169 -11.96 -14.79 3.81
N ILE A 170 -10.87 -14.64 4.57
CA ILE A 170 -10.52 -13.39 5.27
C ILE A 170 -10.08 -12.28 4.29
N SER A 171 -9.46 -12.65 3.17
CA SER A 171 -9.04 -11.71 2.12
C SER A 171 -10.23 -10.98 1.48
N GLU A 172 -11.33 -11.71 1.26
CA GLU A 172 -12.56 -11.25 0.61
C GLU A 172 -13.60 -10.69 1.61
N ALA A 173 -13.33 -10.76 2.92
CA ALA A 173 -14.26 -10.34 3.95
C ALA A 173 -14.53 -8.83 3.92
N SER A 174 -15.79 -8.46 4.13
CA SER A 174 -16.21 -7.07 4.31
C SER A 174 -15.77 -6.52 5.68
N ILE A 175 -15.74 -5.19 5.81
CA ILE A 175 -15.41 -4.49 7.07
C ILE A 175 -16.29 -5.00 8.21
N ARG A 176 -17.61 -5.06 8.01
CA ARG A 176 -18.58 -5.53 9.01
C ARG A 176 -18.32 -6.98 9.44
N GLN A 177 -17.94 -7.84 8.51
CA GLN A 177 -17.60 -9.24 8.83
C GLN A 177 -16.30 -9.34 9.64
N LEU A 178 -15.29 -8.53 9.32
CA LEU A 178 -14.04 -8.49 10.07
C LEU A 178 -14.22 -7.91 11.48
N GLU A 179 -15.09 -6.91 11.64
CA GLU A 179 -15.49 -6.34 12.94
C GLU A 179 -16.22 -7.38 13.79
N LYS A 180 -17.25 -8.03 13.23
CA LYS A 180 -17.96 -9.13 13.92
C LYS A 180 -17.02 -10.27 14.32
N ARG A 181 -16.03 -10.60 13.48
CA ARG A 181 -15.02 -11.61 13.78
C ARG A 181 -14.10 -11.16 14.92
N LEU A 182 -13.69 -9.90 14.94
CA LEU A 182 -12.88 -9.31 16.00
C LEU A 182 -13.62 -9.37 17.34
N GLU A 183 -14.89 -8.97 17.36
CA GLU A 183 -15.74 -9.02 18.55
C GLU A 183 -15.91 -10.46 19.07
N ALA A 184 -16.15 -11.42 18.16
CA ALA A 184 -16.24 -12.83 18.51
C ALA A 184 -14.92 -13.38 19.10
N ALA A 185 -13.78 -12.94 18.57
CA ALA A 185 -12.47 -13.32 19.07
C ALA A 185 -12.20 -12.71 20.47
N GLN A 186 -12.50 -11.43 20.67
CA GLN A 186 -12.38 -10.76 21.97
C GLN A 186 -13.34 -11.35 23.02
N ALA A 187 -14.56 -11.72 22.63
CA ALA A 187 -15.52 -12.37 23.52
C ALA A 187 -15.07 -13.78 23.91
N TRP A 188 -14.32 -14.47 23.04
CA TRP A 188 -13.69 -15.75 23.40
C TRP A 188 -12.53 -15.52 24.37
N LEU A 189 -11.66 -14.55 24.08
CA LEU A 189 -10.51 -14.24 24.94
C LEU A 189 -10.96 -13.90 26.37
N ARG A 190 -12.04 -13.13 26.53
CA ARG A 190 -12.62 -12.80 27.85
C ARG A 190 -13.23 -13.98 28.61
N LYS A 191 -13.46 -15.12 27.95
CA LYS A 191 -14.04 -16.33 28.55
C LYS A 191 -12.99 -17.37 28.93
N LEU A 192 -11.73 -17.16 28.56
CA LEU A 192 -10.59 -17.97 28.97
C LEU A 192 -10.06 -17.46 30.31
#